data_AF-A0A066Z271-F1
#
_entry.id   AF-A0A066Z271-F1
#
_cell.length_a   1.000
_cell.length_b   1.000
_cell.length_c   1.000
_cell.angle_alpha   90.00
_cell.angle_beta   90.00
_cell.angle_gamma   90.00
#
_symmetry.space_group_name_H-M   'P 1'
#
loop_
_entity.id
_entity.type
_entity.pdbx_description
1 polymer ?
#
loop_
_entity_poly.entity_id
_entity_poly.type
_entity_poly.pdbx_seq_one_letter_code
_entity_poly.pdbx_strand_id
1 'polypeptide(L)'
;MLTGRLVRAGPALDGPMQPGSGHPTVTEDLDRPFLLMTASFPLAEGPDVAEFWSHLRGWRLEVRAEGAVHPSYGDNVTLIPQAGRMLGLTEEQIRRMVGTIDPERALLIQQAYPLAFFDLHLRHRRAALLDGPSPRCPEVAYRG
;
A
#
# COMPACT_ATOMS: atom_id res chain seq x y z
N MET A 1 -13.20 -6.52 5.29
CA MET A 1 -13.22 -6.55 6.77
C MET A 1 -14.61 -6.30 7.34
N LEU A 2 -15.30 -5.25 6.90
CA LEU A 2 -16.58 -4.77 7.46
C LEU A 2 -17.75 -5.74 7.30
N THR A 3 -17.86 -6.44 6.17
CA THR A 3 -19.01 -7.32 5.88
C THR A 3 -18.72 -8.81 6.07
N GLY A 4 -17.45 -9.20 6.11
CA GLY A 4 -17.03 -10.59 6.19
C GLY A 4 -16.46 -10.94 7.56
N ARG A 5 -17.24 -11.61 8.42
CA ARG A 5 -16.78 -12.08 9.74
C ARG A 5 -15.54 -12.99 9.70
N LEU A 6 -15.30 -13.65 8.57
CA LEU A 6 -14.17 -14.56 8.38
C LEU A 6 -12.86 -13.86 7.95
N VAL A 7 -12.91 -12.60 7.54
CA VAL A 7 -11.73 -11.87 7.07
C VAL A 7 -10.91 -11.38 8.26
N ARG A 8 -9.79 -12.03 8.58
CA ARG A 8 -9.02 -11.74 9.81
C ARG A 8 -7.98 -10.62 9.70
N ALA A 9 -7.57 -10.25 8.49
CA ALA A 9 -6.57 -9.22 8.23
C ALA A 9 -6.83 -8.61 6.84
N GLY A 10 -6.40 -7.38 6.59
CA GLY A 10 -6.68 -6.70 5.34
C GLY A 10 -5.66 -5.60 5.04
N PRO A 11 -4.93 -5.73 3.93
CA PRO A 11 -4.11 -4.67 3.40
C PRO A 11 -4.89 -3.81 2.40
N ALA A 12 -4.47 -2.56 2.22
CA ALA A 12 -4.84 -1.73 1.10
C ALA A 12 -3.58 -1.19 0.42
N LEU A 13 -3.58 -1.25 -0.91
CA LEU A 13 -2.51 -0.70 -1.75
C LEU A 13 -3.06 0.56 -2.41
N ASP A 14 -2.71 1.69 -1.80
CA ASP A 14 -3.05 3.05 -2.19
C ASP A 14 -4.55 3.25 -2.46
N GLY A 15 -5.37 2.75 -1.53
CA GLY A 15 -6.81 2.89 -1.57
C GLY A 15 -7.26 4.23 -0.97
N PRO A 16 -8.17 4.98 -1.64
CA PRO A 16 -8.61 6.29 -1.16
C PRO A 16 -9.51 6.22 0.08
N MET A 17 -10.04 5.04 0.42
CA MET A 17 -11.02 4.83 1.50
C MET A 17 -12.33 5.62 1.38
N GLN A 18 -12.55 6.30 0.25
CA GLN A 18 -13.73 7.10 0.00
C GLN A 18 -15.02 6.25 0.01
N PRO A 19 -16.01 6.55 0.87
CA PRO A 19 -17.28 5.85 0.90
C PRO A 19 -18.00 5.87 -0.45
N GLY A 20 -18.64 4.77 -0.83
CA GLY A 20 -19.42 4.66 -2.07
C GLY A 20 -18.60 4.32 -3.33
N SER A 21 -17.27 4.51 -3.31
CA SER A 21 -16.35 4.08 -4.38
C SER A 21 -15.94 2.60 -4.25
N GLY A 22 -16.89 1.73 -3.92
CA GLY A 22 -16.63 0.32 -3.57
C GLY A 22 -16.16 0.10 -2.12
N HIS A 23 -15.98 1.16 -1.34
CA HIS A 23 -15.72 1.10 0.09
C HIS A 23 -17.03 1.30 0.88
N PRO A 24 -17.33 0.43 1.87
CA PRO A 24 -18.44 0.70 2.77
C PRO A 24 -18.12 1.92 3.63
N THR A 25 -19.14 2.70 3.97
CA THR A 25 -19.02 3.64 5.08
C THR A 25 -18.63 2.86 6.34
N VAL A 26 -17.55 3.29 7.01
CA VAL A 26 -17.15 2.68 8.28
C VAL A 26 -17.97 3.32 9.38
N THR A 27 -18.92 2.57 9.91
CA THR A 27 -19.79 3.02 11.01
C THR A 27 -19.41 2.41 12.36
N GLU A 28 -18.44 1.50 12.37
CA GLU A 28 -18.04 0.72 13.53
C GLU A 28 -16.51 0.65 13.62
N ASP A 29 -16.02 0.52 14.85
CA ASP A 29 -14.60 0.32 15.10
C ASP A 29 -14.13 -1.07 14.66
N LEU A 30 -12.87 -1.15 14.19
CA LEU A 30 -12.25 -2.36 13.66
C LEU A 30 -11.05 -2.78 14.50
N ASP A 31 -11.16 -3.90 15.20
CA ASP A 31 -10.05 -4.49 15.97
C ASP A 31 -9.10 -5.35 15.12
N ARG A 32 -9.40 -5.51 13.83
CA ARG A 32 -8.62 -6.38 12.94
C ARG A 32 -7.39 -5.66 12.37
N PRO A 33 -6.27 -6.38 12.20
CA PRO A 33 -5.04 -5.80 11.70
C PRO A 33 -5.19 -5.22 10.29
N PHE A 34 -4.67 -4.02 10.07
CA PHE A 34 -4.75 -3.30 8.80
C PHE A 34 -3.37 -2.79 8.34
N LEU A 35 -3.00 -3.02 7.09
CA LEU A 35 -1.80 -2.46 6.47
C LEU A 35 -2.22 -1.49 5.37
N LEU A 36 -1.72 -0.26 5.40
CA LEU A 36 -1.84 0.68 4.29
C LEU A 36 -0.47 0.86 3.63
N MET A 37 -0.35 0.44 2.38
CA MET A 37 0.76 0.82 1.51
C MET A 37 0.29 1.99 0.66
N THR A 38 0.81 3.20 0.84
CA THR A 38 0.24 4.41 0.23
C THR A 38 1.19 5.11 -0.74
N ALA A 39 0.63 5.89 -1.67
CA ALA A 39 1.35 6.84 -2.51
C ALA A 39 0.55 8.14 -2.69
N SER A 40 -0.66 8.04 -3.24
CA SER A 40 -1.55 9.17 -3.54
C SER A 40 -2.55 9.48 -2.43
N PHE A 41 -2.81 8.52 -1.54
CA PHE A 41 -3.78 8.69 -0.44
C PHE A 41 -3.14 8.43 0.93
N PRO A 42 -2.13 9.23 1.35
CA PRO A 42 -1.52 9.05 2.66
C PRO A 42 -2.43 9.56 3.77
N LEU A 43 -2.28 9.02 4.98
CA LEU A 43 -3.09 9.39 6.14
C LEU A 43 -3.07 10.90 6.42
N ALA A 44 -1.90 11.52 6.24
CA ALA A 44 -1.70 12.93 6.54
C ALA A 44 -2.44 13.89 5.59
N GLU A 45 -2.85 13.41 4.41
CA GLU A 45 -3.40 14.26 3.34
C GLU A 45 -4.79 13.79 2.86
N GLY A 46 -5.21 12.57 3.21
CA GLY A 46 -6.49 11.99 2.81
C GLY A 46 -7.54 12.03 3.94
N PRO A 47 -8.57 12.89 3.88
CA PRO A 47 -9.60 12.96 4.93
C PRO A 47 -10.37 11.64 5.08
N ASP A 48 -10.71 10.98 3.97
CA ASP A 48 -11.39 9.68 3.99
C ASP A 48 -10.48 8.58 4.59
N VAL A 49 -9.17 8.63 4.31
CA VAL A 49 -8.17 7.74 4.92
C VAL A 49 -8.06 8.01 6.41
N ALA A 50 -8.04 9.27 6.83
CA ALA A 50 -7.98 9.66 8.23
C ALA A 50 -9.23 9.25 9.01
N GLU A 51 -10.42 9.42 8.43
CA GLU A 51 -11.68 8.94 8.98
C GLU A 51 -11.62 7.42 9.16
N PHE A 52 -11.27 6.67 8.10
CA PHE A 52 -11.10 5.22 8.17
C PHE A 52 -10.09 4.81 9.25
N TRP A 53 -8.92 5.47 9.30
CA TRP A 53 -7.86 5.20 10.26
C TRP A 53 -8.32 5.42 11.70
N SER A 54 -9.18 6.41 11.91
CA SER A 54 -9.76 6.74 13.22
C SER A 54 -10.67 5.64 13.77
N HIS A 55 -11.16 4.72 12.94
CA HIS A 55 -11.94 3.55 13.36
C HIS A 55 -11.08 2.30 13.62
N LEU A 56 -9.80 2.31 13.24
CA LEU A 56 -8.90 1.19 13.53
C LEU A 56 -8.50 1.18 15.01
N ARG A 57 -8.74 0.07 15.71
CA ARG A 57 -8.38 -0.15 17.12
C ARG A 57 -7.31 -1.23 17.30
N GLY A 58 -7.17 -2.11 16.32
CA GLY A 58 -6.16 -3.16 16.29
C GLY A 58 -4.79 -2.70 15.79
N TRP A 59 -3.96 -3.68 15.46
CA TRP A 59 -2.66 -3.42 14.81
C TRP A 59 -2.87 -2.66 13.50
N ARG A 60 -2.12 -1.58 13.30
CA ARG A 60 -2.16 -0.81 12.07
C ARG A 60 -0.78 -0.27 11.72
N LEU A 61 -0.49 -0.21 10.44
CA LEU A 61 0.75 0.35 9.92
C LEU A 61 0.50 1.02 8.58
N GLU A 62 0.99 2.24 8.43
CA GLU A 62 1.07 2.93 7.14
C GLU A 62 2.54 2.91 6.68
N VAL A 63 2.74 2.52 5.43
CA VAL A 63 4.05 2.59 4.76
C VAL A 63 3.94 3.28 3.42
N ARG A 64 4.98 4.00 3.03
CA ARG A 64 5.06 4.71 1.75
C ARG A 64 6.41 4.48 1.11
N ALA A 65 6.43 4.00 -0.12
CA ALA A 65 7.64 3.89 -0.91
C ALA A 65 7.93 5.21 -1.64
N GLU A 66 9.14 5.75 -1.47
CA GLU A 66 9.58 6.95 -2.17
C GLU A 66 9.60 6.72 -3.69
N GLY A 67 9.09 7.69 -4.44
CA GLY A 67 8.99 7.62 -5.90
C GLY A 67 7.86 6.75 -6.44
N ALA A 68 7.12 6.02 -5.59
CA ALA A 68 5.91 5.32 -5.99
C ALA A 68 4.72 6.28 -6.16
N VAL A 69 3.85 5.94 -7.11
CA VAL A 69 2.55 6.56 -7.39
C VAL A 69 1.48 5.46 -7.42
N HIS A 70 0.20 5.82 -7.53
CA HIS A 70 -0.89 4.84 -7.53
C HIS A 70 -0.67 3.65 -8.50
N PRO A 71 -0.30 3.86 -9.78
CA PRO A 71 -0.03 2.74 -10.69
C PRO A 71 1.22 1.92 -10.35
N SER A 72 2.09 2.37 -9.44
CA SER A 72 3.28 1.63 -9.03
C SER A 72 2.94 0.36 -8.24
N TYR A 73 1.77 0.31 -7.59
CA TYR A 73 1.31 -0.83 -6.78
C TYR A 73 0.60 -1.91 -7.61
N GLY A 74 1.15 -2.22 -8.78
CA GLY A 74 0.66 -3.25 -9.68
C GLY A 74 1.63 -3.47 -10.83
N ASP A 75 1.27 -4.38 -11.74
CA ASP A 75 2.17 -4.77 -12.84
C ASP A 75 2.48 -3.63 -13.82
N ASN A 76 1.66 -2.57 -13.80
CA ASN A 76 1.87 -1.32 -14.52
C ASN A 76 3.29 -0.77 -14.36
N VAL A 77 3.87 -0.84 -13.15
CA VAL A 77 5.23 -0.35 -12.85
C VAL A 77 6.31 -1.03 -13.70
N THR A 78 6.02 -2.24 -14.20
CA THR A 78 6.92 -3.00 -15.08
C THR A 78 6.46 -2.99 -16.54
N LEU A 79 5.16 -3.10 -16.79
CA LEU A 79 4.59 -3.22 -18.14
C LEU A 79 4.65 -1.91 -18.90
N ILE A 80 4.40 -0.77 -18.24
CA ILE A 80 4.40 0.55 -18.89
C ILE A 80 5.80 0.96 -19.36
N PRO A 81 6.89 0.79 -18.57
CA PRO A 81 8.23 1.04 -19.09
C PRO A 81 8.60 0.18 -20.30
N GLN A 82 8.20 -1.10 -20.32
CA GLN A 82 8.49 -2.01 -21.43
C GLN A 82 7.71 -1.60 -22.69
N ALA A 83 6.38 -1.49 -22.58
CA ALA A 83 5.52 -1.13 -23.70
C ALA A 83 5.77 0.31 -24.17
N GLY A 84 5.96 1.25 -23.23
CA GLY A 84 6.19 2.66 -23.52
C GLY A 84 7.43 2.89 -24.37
N ARG A 85 8.55 2.21 -24.07
CA ARG A 85 9.77 2.28 -24.89
C ARG A 85 9.54 1.75 -26.30
N MET A 86 8.81 0.65 -26.44
CA MET A 86 8.44 0.09 -27.75
C MET A 86 7.52 1.03 -28.55
N LEU A 87 6.67 1.80 -27.85
CA LEU A 87 5.76 2.78 -28.43
C LEU A 87 6.39 4.17 -28.63
N GLY A 88 7.68 4.33 -28.34
CA GLY A 88 8.41 5.60 -28.50
C GLY A 88 8.08 6.66 -27.45
N LEU A 89 7.52 6.28 -26.29
CA LEU A 89 7.36 7.19 -25.16
C LEU A 89 8.72 7.58 -24.59
N THR A 90 8.85 8.83 -24.19
CA THR A 90 10.01 9.32 -23.45
C THR A 90 10.01 8.78 -22.01
N GLU A 91 11.19 8.68 -21.39
CA GLU A 91 11.30 8.30 -19.98
C GLU A 91 10.51 9.24 -19.06
N GLU A 92 10.37 10.51 -19.43
CA GLU A 92 9.54 11.46 -18.68
C GLU A 92 8.05 11.12 -18.75
N GLN A 93 7.54 10.73 -19.92
CA GLN A 93 6.16 10.27 -20.06
C GLN A 93 5.92 8.99 -19.26
N ILE A 94 6.86 8.05 -19.31
CA ILE A 94 6.80 6.82 -18.52
C ILE A 94 6.78 7.14 -17.02
N ARG A 95 7.69 7.99 -16.53
CA ARG A 95 7.75 8.37 -15.11
C ARG A 95 6.50 9.06 -14.60
N ARG A 96 5.79 9.83 -15.44
CA ARG A 96 4.48 10.41 -15.06
C ARG A 96 3.41 9.36 -14.85
N MET A 97 3.52 8.21 -15.52
CA MET A 97 2.54 7.14 -15.42
C MET A 97 2.82 6.19 -14.26
N VAL A 98 4.10 5.90 -13.96
CA VAL A 98 4.46 4.86 -12.97
C VAL A 98 5.40 5.33 -11.86
N GLY A 99 5.69 6.63 -11.82
CA GLY A 99 6.55 7.22 -10.80
C GLY A 99 8.03 7.10 -11.15
N THR A 100 8.86 7.40 -10.16
CA THR A 100 10.33 7.39 -10.28
C THR A 100 10.98 6.23 -9.54
N ILE A 101 10.20 5.42 -8.83
CA ILE A 101 10.69 4.22 -8.17
C ILE A 101 11.20 3.22 -9.21
N ASP A 102 12.31 2.54 -8.88
CA ASP A 102 12.80 1.46 -9.71
C ASP A 102 11.76 0.32 -9.78
N PRO A 103 11.44 -0.21 -10.98
CA PRO A 103 10.41 -1.24 -11.14
C PRO A 103 10.65 -2.52 -10.34
N GLU A 104 11.90 -2.98 -10.23
CA GLU A 104 12.22 -4.18 -9.45
C GLU A 104 12.04 -3.93 -7.95
N ARG A 105 12.40 -2.73 -7.50
CA ARG A 105 12.20 -2.29 -6.11
C ARG A 105 10.72 -2.18 -5.77
N ALA A 106 9.91 -1.59 -6.65
CA ALA A 106 8.46 -1.51 -6.48
C ALA A 106 7.82 -2.90 -6.36
N LEU A 107 8.20 -3.84 -7.25
CA LEU A 107 7.75 -5.24 -7.18
C LEU A 107 8.15 -5.91 -5.85
N LEU A 108 9.41 -5.74 -5.43
CA LEU A 108 9.89 -6.30 -4.17
C LEU A 108 9.09 -5.76 -2.97
N ILE A 109 8.85 -4.45 -2.93
CA ILE A 109 8.10 -3.81 -1.84
C ILE A 109 6.65 -4.28 -1.83
N GLN A 110 5.93 -4.23 -2.96
CA GLN A 110 4.52 -4.62 -3.03
C GLN A 110 4.29 -6.12 -2.76
N GLN A 111 5.32 -6.96 -2.87
CA GLN A 111 5.25 -8.38 -2.49
C GLN A 111 5.64 -8.59 -1.02
N ALA A 112 6.73 -7.95 -0.57
CA ALA A 112 7.31 -8.22 0.74
C ALA A 112 6.43 -7.75 1.90
N TYR A 113 5.80 -6.57 1.80
CA TYR A 113 4.98 -6.03 2.88
C TYR A 113 3.68 -6.80 3.09
N PRO A 114 2.88 -7.12 2.06
CA PRO A 114 1.69 -7.97 2.24
C PRO A 114 2.05 -9.36 2.74
N LEU A 115 3.14 -9.96 2.24
CA LEU A 115 3.61 -11.26 2.73
C LEU A 115 3.96 -11.21 4.22
N ALA A 116 4.79 -10.24 4.63
CA ALA A 116 5.17 -10.04 6.02
C ALA A 116 3.95 -9.81 6.92
N PHE A 117 3.01 -8.97 6.46
CA PHE A 117 1.76 -8.68 7.16
C PHE A 117 0.90 -9.93 7.38
N PHE A 118 0.67 -10.73 6.33
CA PHE A 118 -0.11 -11.95 6.45
C PHE A 118 0.63 -13.03 7.26
N ASP A 119 1.94 -13.15 7.14
CA ASP A 119 2.74 -14.06 7.97
C ASP A 119 2.61 -13.71 9.45
N LEU A 120 2.63 -12.42 9.81
CA LEU A 120 2.41 -11.96 11.18
C LEU A 120 1.01 -12.31 11.69
N HIS A 121 -0.03 -11.95 10.94
CA HIS A 121 -1.40 -11.99 11.46
C HIS A 121 -2.15 -13.31 11.22
N LEU A 122 -1.72 -14.11 10.25
CA LEU A 122 -2.37 -15.39 9.91
C LEU A 122 -1.51 -16.60 10.26
N ARG A 123 -0.19 -16.43 10.39
CA ARG A 123 0.75 -17.52 10.71
C ARG A 123 1.58 -17.28 11.97
N HIS A 124 1.41 -16.14 12.64
CA HIS A 124 2.14 -15.76 13.85
C HIS A 124 3.67 -15.72 13.68
N ARG A 125 4.14 -15.42 12.46
CA ARG A 125 5.56 -15.28 12.14
C ARG A 125 5.93 -13.81 12.04
N ARG A 126 6.77 -13.35 12.96
CA ARG A 126 7.25 -11.95 12.95
C ARG A 126 8.19 -11.71 11.79
N ALA A 127 8.12 -10.50 11.23
CA ALA A 127 9.01 -10.03 10.20
C ALA A 127 9.49 -8.62 10.58
N ALA A 128 10.82 -8.45 10.70
CA ALA A 128 11.44 -7.17 11.05
C ALA A 128 11.06 -6.03 10.08
N LEU A 129 10.63 -6.37 8.87
CA LEU A 129 10.11 -5.44 7.88
C LEU A 129 8.89 -4.65 8.38
N LEU A 130 8.16 -5.11 9.38
CA LEU A 130 6.98 -4.40 9.90
C LEU A 130 7.29 -3.52 11.12
N ASP A 131 8.51 -3.61 11.65
CA ASP A 131 8.88 -2.95 12.91
C ASP A 131 9.52 -1.56 12.70
N GLY A 132 9.92 -1.23 11.47
CA GLY A 132 10.50 0.07 11.13
C GLY A 132 11.42 0.04 9.89
N PRO A 133 12.19 1.12 9.65
CA PRO A 133 13.08 1.24 8.49
C PRO A 133 13.97 0.02 8.29
N SER A 134 14.04 -0.46 7.04
CA SER A 134 14.72 -1.70 6.69
C SER A 134 15.73 -1.48 5.58
N PRO A 135 16.98 -1.97 5.71
CA PRO A 135 17.97 -1.89 4.62
C PRO A 135 17.56 -2.71 3.39
N ARG A 136 16.58 -3.61 3.50
CA ARG A 136 16.02 -4.35 2.36
C ARG A 136 15.06 -3.52 1.52
N CYS A 137 14.47 -2.47 2.12
CA CYS A 137 13.48 -1.57 1.55
C CYS A 137 13.78 -0.12 2.00
N PRO A 138 14.96 0.43 1.68
CA PRO A 138 15.36 1.78 2.13
C PRO A 138 14.44 2.88 1.61
N GLU A 139 13.69 2.63 0.54
CA GLU A 139 12.71 3.57 -0.04
C GLU A 139 11.46 3.70 0.84
N VAL A 140 11.25 2.80 1.79
CA VAL A 140 9.99 2.73 2.53
C VAL A 140 10.08 3.51 3.84
N ALA A 141 9.26 4.56 3.92
CA ALA A 141 9.00 5.30 5.13
C ALA A 141 7.79 4.71 5.89
N TYR A 142 7.80 4.85 7.22
CA TYR A 142 6.80 4.30 8.12
C TYR A 142 6.04 5.43 8.80
N ARG A 143 4.74 5.24 9.00
CA ARG A 143 3.91 6.06 9.89
C ARG A 143 3.03 5.16 10.77
N GLY A 144 2.95 5.53 12.05
CA GLY A 144 2.17 4.85 13.09
C GLY A 144 1.02 5.72 13.57
#